data_AF-A0A109LPT3-F1
#
_entry.id   AF-A0A109LPT3-F1
#
_cell.length_a   1.000
_cell.length_b   1.000
_cell.length_c   1.000
_cell.angle_alpha   90.00
_cell.angle_beta   90.00
_cell.angle_gamma   90.00
#
_symmetry.space_group_name_H-M   'P 1'
#
loop_
_entity.id
_entity.type
_entity.pdbx_description
1 polymer ?
#
loop_
_entity_poly.entity_id
_entity_poly.type
_entity_poly.pdbx_seq_one_letter_code
_entity_poly.pdbx_strand_id
1 'polypeptide(L)'
;MSFELPPRPKNRLAVLRVLAFALSGTLLLLALVVEAVLTAPATVFSVPSPSLPSAMERWGFDASHLILTMPLGAVIVLFSRVVIGIDTFGIFTPMLMALAFMQLGPLLGPLAMGLIILLGALIVPLLDRFNVTRMGMMAVLIGVVALIQYALQRWYGGALLDTSFPIVISALVVERWWITHQSEGRIEAASLASATILLAIIIQFALAGTTLRAAVASSPYLVPLIAIIAALLLSRYRGLRLTELNRFTTVLEEDRGSARN
;
A
#
# COMPACT_ATOMS: atom_id res chain seq x y z
N MET A 1 -19.20 -24.82 -47.93
CA MET A 1 -18.54 -24.54 -46.64
C MET A 1 -19.61 -24.07 -45.66
N SER A 2 -20.15 -25.00 -44.86
CA SER A 2 -21.12 -24.69 -43.80
C SER A 2 -20.38 -24.12 -42.59
N PHE A 3 -20.67 -22.86 -42.26
CA PHE A 3 -20.11 -22.16 -41.12
C PHE A 3 -20.75 -22.73 -39.83
N GLU A 4 -20.07 -23.65 -39.15
CA GLU A 4 -20.47 -24.12 -37.83
C GLU A 4 -20.28 -22.99 -36.81
N LEU A 5 -21.38 -22.51 -36.24
CA LEU A 5 -21.37 -21.54 -35.16
C LEU A 5 -20.76 -22.17 -33.90
N PRO A 6 -19.87 -21.47 -33.18
CA PRO A 6 -19.31 -21.99 -31.93
C PRO A 6 -20.44 -22.25 -30.90
N PRO A 7 -20.33 -23.31 -30.08
CA PRO A 7 -21.37 -23.70 -29.16
C PRO A 7 -21.70 -22.57 -28.17
N ARG A 8 -22.97 -22.17 -28.11
CA ARG A 8 -23.46 -21.18 -27.15
C ARG A 8 -23.21 -21.69 -25.72
N PRO A 9 -22.63 -20.90 -24.80
CA PRO A 9 -22.38 -21.35 -23.45
C PRO A 9 -23.71 -21.66 -22.75
N LYS A 10 -23.88 -22.92 -22.34
CA LYS A 10 -25.12 -23.53 -21.84
C LYS A 10 -25.67 -22.96 -20.52
N ASN A 11 -25.10 -21.89 -19.96
CA ASN A 11 -25.48 -21.42 -18.63
C ASN A 11 -25.43 -19.90 -18.44
N ARG A 12 -25.85 -19.12 -19.45
CA ARG A 12 -25.96 -17.65 -19.33
C ARG A 12 -26.79 -17.21 -18.12
N LEU A 13 -27.84 -17.96 -17.76
CA LEU A 13 -28.72 -17.69 -16.62
C LEU A 13 -28.06 -17.95 -15.26
N ALA A 14 -27.22 -18.98 -15.13
CA ALA A 14 -26.45 -19.24 -13.91
C ALA A 14 -25.40 -18.15 -13.69
N VAL A 15 -24.73 -17.73 -14.78
CA VAL A 15 -23.77 -16.61 -14.77
C VAL A 15 -24.48 -15.30 -14.39
N LEU A 16 -25.68 -15.04 -14.94
CA LEU A 16 -26.52 -13.87 -14.62
C LEU A 16 -27.03 -13.86 -13.18
N ARG A 17 -27.37 -15.01 -12.60
CA ARG A 17 -27.81 -15.11 -11.19
C ARG A 17 -26.67 -14.92 -10.20
N VAL A 18 -25.51 -15.50 -10.49
CA VAL A 18 -24.29 -15.27 -9.71
C VAL A 18 -23.78 -13.83 -9.88
N LEU A 19 -23.97 -13.23 -11.06
CA LEU A 19 -23.75 -11.80 -11.32
C LEU A 19 -24.64 -10.93 -10.44
N ALA A 20 -25.95 -11.19 -10.45
CA ALA A 20 -26.92 -10.43 -9.67
C ALA A 20 -26.68 -10.55 -8.15
N PHE A 21 -26.31 -11.74 -7.67
CA PHE A 21 -25.99 -11.99 -6.26
C PHE A 21 -24.68 -11.32 -5.80
N ALA A 22 -23.65 -11.36 -6.65
CA ALA A 22 -22.39 -10.64 -6.38
C ALA A 22 -22.57 -9.12 -6.46
N LEU A 23 -23.37 -8.63 -7.43
CA LEU A 23 -23.80 -7.23 -7.51
C LEU A 23 -24.50 -6.82 -6.22
N SER A 24 -25.47 -7.62 -5.75
CA SER A 24 -26.25 -7.29 -4.58
C SER A 24 -25.38 -7.27 -3.32
N GLY A 25 -24.44 -8.21 -3.16
CA GLY A 25 -23.55 -8.25 -1.99
C GLY A 25 -22.60 -7.05 -1.90
N THR A 26 -21.94 -6.69 -3.00
CA THR A 26 -20.96 -5.59 -2.99
C THR A 26 -21.61 -4.21 -3.07
N LEU A 27 -22.73 -4.07 -3.79
CA LEU A 27 -23.55 -2.84 -3.73
C LEU A 27 -24.18 -2.68 -2.37
N LEU A 28 -24.58 -3.77 -1.70
CA LEU A 28 -25.04 -3.73 -0.32
C LEU A 28 -23.91 -3.39 0.63
N LEU A 29 -22.68 -3.86 0.41
CA LEU A 29 -21.53 -3.47 1.23
C LEU A 29 -21.16 -1.99 1.02
N LEU A 30 -21.14 -1.51 -0.23
CA LEU A 30 -20.98 -0.09 -0.55
C LEU A 30 -22.13 0.74 0.04
N ALA A 31 -23.37 0.27 -0.07
CA ALA A 31 -24.55 0.92 0.49
C ALA A 31 -24.53 0.91 2.02
N LEU A 32 -24.05 -0.17 2.67
CA LEU A 32 -23.86 -0.23 4.12
C LEU A 32 -22.72 0.69 4.57
N VAL A 33 -21.66 0.83 3.79
CA VAL A 33 -20.59 1.81 4.07
C VAL A 33 -21.17 3.22 3.93
N VAL A 34 -21.89 3.52 2.85
CA VAL A 34 -22.57 4.80 2.61
C VAL A 34 -23.59 5.10 3.71
N GLU A 35 -24.41 4.12 4.06
CA GLU A 35 -25.42 4.22 5.11
C GLU A 35 -24.74 4.42 6.46
N ALA A 36 -23.66 3.70 6.77
CA ALA A 36 -22.85 3.95 7.95
C ALA A 36 -22.26 5.38 7.95
N VAL A 37 -21.88 5.96 6.79
CA VAL A 37 -21.45 7.37 6.68
C VAL A 37 -22.59 8.34 7.00
N LEU A 38 -23.76 8.06 6.43
CA LEU A 38 -24.94 8.92 6.51
C LEU A 38 -25.63 8.84 7.88
N THR A 39 -25.60 7.67 8.51
CA THR A 39 -26.25 7.37 9.79
C THR A 39 -25.30 7.41 10.99
N ALA A 40 -23.98 7.54 10.76
CA ALA A 40 -23.01 7.71 11.85
C ALA A 40 -23.42 8.89 12.74
N PRO A 41 -23.72 8.64 14.04
CA PRO A 41 -24.02 9.71 14.96
C PRO A 41 -22.79 10.62 15.06
N ALA A 42 -22.98 11.92 14.85
CA ALA A 42 -21.90 12.91 14.91
C ALA A 42 -21.28 13.08 16.32
N THR A 43 -21.56 12.19 17.27
CA THR A 43 -21.49 12.49 18.72
C THR A 43 -21.15 11.30 19.62
N VAL A 44 -20.32 10.33 19.21
CA VAL A 44 -19.82 9.30 20.17
C VAL A 44 -18.34 9.52 20.54
N PHE A 45 -17.59 10.26 19.74
CA PHE A 45 -16.29 10.80 20.12
C PHE A 45 -16.21 12.28 19.74
N SER A 46 -16.99 13.12 20.43
CA SER A 46 -16.56 14.50 20.62
C SER A 46 -15.32 14.46 21.53
N VAL A 47 -14.18 14.04 20.98
CA VAL A 47 -12.90 14.42 21.56
C VAL A 47 -12.97 15.94 21.53
N PRO A 48 -13.00 16.64 22.69
CA PRO A 48 -12.94 18.09 22.68
C PRO A 48 -11.67 18.39 21.91
N SER A 49 -11.75 18.93 20.70
CA SER A 49 -10.57 19.17 19.89
C SER A 49 -9.70 20.12 20.72
N PRO A 50 -8.60 19.66 21.34
CA PRO A 50 -7.53 20.60 21.51
C PRO A 50 -7.19 21.01 20.07
N SER A 51 -6.60 22.16 19.87
CA SER A 51 -5.77 22.40 18.70
C SER A 51 -4.65 21.35 18.69
N LEU A 52 -4.98 20.08 18.40
CA LEU A 52 -4.02 19.03 18.18
C LEU A 52 -3.35 19.48 16.89
N PRO A 53 -2.03 19.70 16.94
CA PRO A 53 -1.28 20.03 15.76
C PRO A 53 -1.64 19.02 14.67
N SER A 54 -1.81 19.47 13.43
CA SER A 54 -1.98 18.54 12.29
C SER A 54 -0.90 17.45 12.39
N ALA A 55 -1.12 16.24 11.90
CA ALA A 55 -0.11 15.18 12.07
C ALA A 55 1.29 15.65 11.64
N MET A 56 1.38 16.45 10.59
CA MET A 56 2.63 17.07 10.13
C MET A 56 3.27 18.00 11.17
N GLU A 57 2.48 18.78 11.89
CA GLU A 57 2.89 19.65 13.00
C GLU A 57 3.19 18.84 14.28
N ARG A 58 2.45 17.75 14.56
CA ARG A 58 2.73 16.79 15.67
C ARG A 58 4.10 16.15 15.54
N TRP A 59 4.50 15.84 14.32
CA TRP A 59 5.82 15.28 14.04
C TRP A 59 6.88 16.36 13.81
N GLY A 60 6.53 17.66 13.81
CA GLY A 60 7.45 18.79 13.69
C GLY A 60 8.16 18.87 12.34
N PHE A 61 7.43 18.63 11.25
CA PHE A 61 7.96 18.65 9.89
C PHE A 61 7.52 19.88 9.11
N ASP A 62 8.46 20.73 8.72
CA ASP A 62 8.23 21.65 7.62
C ASP A 62 8.27 20.86 6.30
N ALA A 63 7.42 21.23 5.34
CA ALA A 63 7.37 20.60 4.02
C ALA A 63 8.76 20.56 3.32
N SER A 64 9.63 21.55 3.59
CA SER A 64 11.01 21.61 3.09
C SER A 64 11.89 20.46 3.59
N HIS A 65 11.75 20.06 4.86
CA HIS A 65 12.54 18.97 5.45
C HIS A 65 12.13 17.60 4.88
N LEU A 66 10.85 17.42 4.54
CA LEU A 66 10.37 16.18 3.95
C LEU A 66 10.96 15.95 2.55
N ILE A 67 11.04 17.01 1.73
CA ILE A 67 11.61 16.92 0.37
C ILE A 67 13.09 16.51 0.44
N LEU A 68 13.85 17.07 1.39
CA LEU A 68 15.28 16.80 1.54
C LEU A 68 15.59 15.43 2.15
N THR A 69 14.65 14.85 2.89
CA THR A 69 14.80 13.51 3.51
C THR A 69 14.28 12.38 2.62
N MET A 70 13.44 12.66 1.62
CA MET A 70 12.92 11.63 0.71
C MET A 70 13.98 10.74 0.03
N PRO A 71 15.13 11.27 -0.45
CA PRO A 71 16.17 10.43 -1.04
C PRO A 71 16.69 9.35 -0.09
N LEU A 72 16.71 9.62 1.22
CA LEU A 72 17.07 8.62 2.23
C LEU A 72 16.06 7.47 2.27
N GLY A 73 14.77 7.77 2.20
CA GLY A 73 13.73 6.76 2.12
C GLY A 73 13.87 5.87 0.88
N ALA A 74 14.25 6.46 -0.28
CA ALA A 74 14.54 5.69 -1.49
C ALA A 74 15.75 4.75 -1.32
N VAL A 75 16.80 5.19 -0.61
CA VAL A 75 17.94 4.32 -0.26
C VAL A 75 17.52 3.16 0.62
N ILE A 76 16.64 3.38 1.60
CA ILE A 76 16.12 2.31 2.46
C ILE A 76 15.36 1.27 1.63
N VAL A 77 14.52 1.71 0.68
CA VAL A 77 13.85 0.77 -0.23
C VAL A 77 14.86 0.00 -1.08
N LEU A 78 15.84 0.69 -1.66
CA LEU A 78 16.87 0.07 -2.49
C LEU A 78 17.67 -0.95 -1.68
N PHE A 79 18.05 -0.63 -0.45
CA PHE A 79 18.76 -1.53 0.46
C PHE A 79 17.94 -2.77 0.77
N SER A 80 16.66 -2.60 1.11
CA SER A 80 15.73 -3.71 1.37
C SER A 80 15.63 -4.66 0.17
N ARG A 81 15.65 -4.12 -1.05
CA ARG A 81 15.55 -4.92 -2.28
C ARG A 81 16.85 -5.60 -2.67
N VAL A 82 17.97 -4.89 -2.61
CA VAL A 82 19.26 -5.36 -3.13
C VAL A 82 20.01 -6.22 -2.11
N VAL A 83 19.99 -5.81 -0.84
CA VAL A 83 20.75 -6.48 0.22
C VAL A 83 19.89 -7.51 0.94
N ILE A 84 18.71 -7.13 1.40
CA ILE A 84 17.84 -8.06 2.14
C ILE A 84 17.15 -9.02 1.17
N GLY A 85 16.67 -8.53 0.02
CA GLY A 85 15.93 -9.33 -0.94
C GLY A 85 14.44 -9.43 -0.61
N ILE A 86 13.87 -8.40 0.04
CA ILE A 86 12.42 -8.32 0.29
C ILE A 86 11.75 -7.77 -0.97
N ASP A 87 10.80 -8.55 -1.50
CA ASP A 87 9.95 -8.10 -2.58
C ASP A 87 8.81 -7.21 -2.05
N THR A 88 8.55 -6.13 -2.78
CA THR A 88 7.52 -5.14 -2.48
C THR A 88 6.83 -4.71 -3.76
N PHE A 89 5.69 -4.01 -3.64
CA PHE A 89 5.03 -3.34 -4.76
C PHE A 89 5.94 -2.27 -5.37
N GLY A 90 6.82 -2.65 -6.29
CA GLY A 90 7.82 -1.75 -6.86
C GLY A 90 8.70 -1.05 -5.81
N ILE A 91 9.46 -0.06 -6.28
CA ILE A 91 10.40 0.72 -5.44
C ILE A 91 9.71 1.98 -4.89
N PHE A 92 8.78 2.57 -5.65
CA PHE A 92 8.13 3.82 -5.26
C PHE A 92 6.99 3.64 -4.25
N THR A 93 6.22 2.56 -4.33
CA THR A 93 5.04 2.38 -3.49
C THR A 93 5.33 2.34 -1.98
N PRO A 94 6.34 1.61 -1.46
CA PRO A 94 6.64 1.67 -0.03
C PRO A 94 7.05 3.07 0.43
N MET A 95 7.76 3.83 -0.42
CA MET A 95 8.11 5.22 -0.11
C MET A 95 6.88 6.14 -0.07
N LEU A 96 6.00 6.03 -1.08
CA LEU A 96 4.75 6.79 -1.14
C LEU A 96 3.83 6.44 0.04
N MET A 97 3.76 5.17 0.43
CA MET A 97 3.04 4.74 1.62
C MET A 97 3.64 5.29 2.90
N ALA A 98 4.97 5.34 3.03
CA ALA A 98 5.62 5.94 4.19
C ALA A 98 5.23 7.41 4.35
N LEU A 99 5.14 8.16 3.24
CA LEU A 99 4.68 9.56 3.26
C LEU A 99 3.20 9.69 3.65
N ALA A 100 2.36 8.74 3.24
CA ALA A 100 0.98 8.67 3.70
C ALA A 100 0.93 8.40 5.22
N PHE A 101 1.79 7.49 5.72
CA PHE A 101 1.84 7.18 7.14
C PHE A 101 2.42 8.33 7.96
N MET A 102 3.38 9.11 7.44
CA MET A 102 3.86 10.33 8.10
C MET A 102 2.72 11.32 8.37
N GLN A 103 1.68 11.33 7.54
CA GLN A 103 0.50 12.17 7.70
C GLN A 103 -0.56 11.59 8.64
N LEU A 104 -0.57 10.29 8.94
CA LEU A 104 -1.57 9.66 9.83
C LEU A 104 -0.96 9.17 11.16
N GLY A 105 0.35 9.03 11.20
CA GLY A 105 1.07 8.33 12.26
C GLY A 105 1.25 6.83 11.98
N PRO A 106 2.15 6.18 12.73
CA PRO A 106 2.61 4.81 12.49
C PRO A 106 1.57 3.74 12.85
N LEU A 107 0.54 4.09 13.62
CA LEU A 107 -0.53 3.16 13.98
C LEU A 107 -1.74 3.32 13.04
N LEU A 108 -2.27 4.55 12.93
CA LEU A 108 -3.46 4.81 12.11
C LEU A 108 -3.20 4.70 10.62
N GLY A 109 -2.00 5.04 10.13
CA GLY A 109 -1.65 4.96 8.71
C GLY A 109 -1.76 3.54 8.16
N PRO A 110 -1.04 2.56 8.72
CA PRO A 110 -1.13 1.17 8.30
C PRO A 110 -2.53 0.56 8.46
N LEU A 111 -3.25 0.91 9.55
CA LEU A 111 -4.62 0.43 9.76
C LEU A 111 -5.59 0.96 8.70
N ALA A 112 -5.56 2.27 8.43
CA ALA A 112 -6.40 2.89 7.40
C ALA A 112 -6.07 2.35 6.01
N MET A 113 -4.79 2.20 5.68
CA MET A 113 -4.37 1.65 4.40
C MET A 113 -4.77 0.18 4.27
N GLY A 114 -4.59 -0.63 5.31
CA GLY A 114 -5.03 -2.03 5.33
C GLY A 114 -6.54 -2.15 5.09
N LEU A 115 -7.35 -1.31 5.75
CA LEU A 115 -8.79 -1.28 5.56
C LEU A 115 -9.18 -0.90 4.12
N ILE A 116 -8.51 0.10 3.53
CA ILE A 116 -8.77 0.52 2.15
C ILE A 116 -8.37 -0.58 1.16
N ILE A 117 -7.24 -1.25 1.37
CA ILE A 117 -6.83 -2.39 0.55
C ILE A 117 -7.89 -3.50 0.61
N LEU A 118 -8.37 -3.83 1.81
CA LEU A 118 -9.41 -4.85 2.00
C LEU A 118 -10.72 -4.47 1.32
N LEU A 119 -11.21 -3.24 1.49
CA LEU A 119 -12.46 -2.79 0.87
C LEU A 119 -12.33 -2.66 -0.65
N GLY A 120 -11.22 -2.10 -1.13
CA GLY A 120 -10.91 -2.01 -2.55
C GLY A 120 -10.82 -3.39 -3.20
N ALA A 121 -10.15 -4.35 -2.54
CA ALA A 121 -10.07 -5.75 -2.96
C ALA A 121 -11.42 -6.42 -3.18
N LEU A 122 -12.46 -6.03 -2.43
CA LEU A 122 -13.83 -6.55 -2.60
C LEU A 122 -14.54 -5.94 -3.82
N ILE A 123 -14.18 -4.73 -4.21
CA ILE A 123 -14.84 -3.96 -5.27
C ILE A 123 -14.23 -4.24 -6.65
N VAL A 124 -12.91 -4.45 -6.72
CA VAL A 124 -12.24 -4.65 -8.00
C VAL A 124 -12.73 -5.88 -8.80
N PRO A 125 -12.98 -7.07 -8.20
CA PRO A 125 -13.52 -8.22 -8.94
C PRO A 125 -14.84 -7.90 -9.64
N LEU A 126 -15.65 -6.99 -9.06
CA LEU A 126 -16.89 -6.54 -9.65
C LEU A 126 -16.61 -5.67 -10.88
N LEU A 127 -15.71 -4.70 -10.77
CA LEU A 127 -15.33 -3.80 -11.87
C LEU A 127 -14.71 -4.54 -13.05
N ASP A 128 -13.87 -5.52 -12.77
CA ASP A 128 -13.26 -6.38 -13.78
C ASP A 128 -14.33 -7.12 -14.61
N ARG A 129 -15.41 -7.56 -13.94
CA ARG A 129 -16.54 -8.25 -14.58
C ARG A 129 -17.39 -7.36 -15.48
N PHE A 130 -17.31 -6.04 -15.33
CA PHE A 130 -17.97 -5.08 -16.22
C PHE A 130 -17.14 -4.76 -17.48
N ASN A 131 -15.99 -5.42 -17.68
CA ASN A 131 -15.04 -5.14 -18.77
C ASN A 131 -14.66 -3.65 -18.84
N VAL A 132 -14.55 -3.01 -17.67
CA VAL A 132 -14.13 -1.61 -17.58
C VAL A 132 -12.69 -1.51 -18.09
N THR A 133 -12.38 -0.45 -18.84
CA THR A 133 -11.00 -0.19 -19.26
C THR A 133 -10.11 -0.01 -18.03
N ARG A 134 -8.83 -0.39 -18.13
CA ARG A 134 -7.87 -0.23 -17.00
C ARG A 134 -7.84 1.22 -16.46
N MET A 135 -7.91 2.21 -17.36
CA MET A 135 -8.00 3.62 -16.98
C MET A 135 -9.33 3.97 -16.27
N GLY A 136 -10.45 3.37 -16.68
CA GLY A 136 -11.75 3.54 -16.02
C GLY A 136 -11.79 2.92 -14.62
N MET A 137 -11.15 1.76 -14.43
CA MET A 137 -11.03 1.12 -13.12
C MET A 137 -10.31 2.01 -12.11
N MET A 138 -9.23 2.69 -12.53
CA MET A 138 -8.52 3.67 -11.70
C MET A 138 -9.40 4.82 -11.23
N ALA A 139 -10.19 5.42 -12.13
CA ALA A 139 -11.10 6.51 -11.78
C ALA A 139 -12.16 6.08 -10.76
N VAL A 140 -12.74 4.89 -10.93
CA VAL A 140 -13.70 4.34 -9.97
C VAL A 140 -13.04 4.05 -8.62
N LEU A 141 -11.83 3.46 -8.63
CA LEU A 141 -11.07 3.20 -7.41
C LEU A 141 -10.78 4.47 -6.62
N ILE A 142 -10.36 5.55 -7.29
CA ILE A 142 -10.14 6.85 -6.65
C ILE A 142 -11.44 7.34 -5.99
N GLY A 143 -12.57 7.27 -6.69
CA GLY A 143 -13.87 7.69 -6.13
C GLY A 143 -14.33 6.84 -4.94
N VAL A 144 -14.17 5.52 -5.02
CA VAL A 144 -14.48 4.58 -3.94
C VAL A 144 -13.60 4.83 -2.72
N VAL A 145 -12.29 4.98 -2.91
CA VAL A 145 -11.34 5.26 -1.84
C VAL A 145 -11.67 6.60 -1.17
N ALA A 146 -12.00 7.63 -1.96
CA ALA A 146 -12.41 8.92 -1.44
C ALA A 146 -13.67 8.81 -0.55
N LEU A 147 -14.66 8.03 -0.98
CA LEU A 147 -15.88 7.79 -0.23
C LEU A 147 -15.62 7.04 1.08
N ILE A 148 -14.80 6.00 1.04
CA ILE A 148 -14.38 5.24 2.24
C ILE A 148 -13.61 6.16 3.20
N GLN A 149 -12.74 7.02 2.69
CA GLN A 149 -11.99 7.95 3.51
C GLN A 149 -12.91 8.96 4.19
N TYR A 150 -13.87 9.51 3.46
CA TYR A 150 -14.89 10.40 4.02
C TYR A 150 -15.77 9.70 5.08
N ALA A 151 -16.11 8.43 4.86
CA ALA A 151 -16.77 7.58 5.87
C ALA A 151 -15.99 7.52 7.18
N LEU A 152 -14.69 7.21 7.07
CA LEU A 152 -13.81 7.03 8.21
C LEU A 152 -13.63 8.34 8.98
N GLN A 153 -13.52 9.48 8.28
CA GLN A 153 -13.44 10.80 8.91
C GLN A 153 -14.66 11.11 9.79
N ARG A 154 -15.86 10.78 9.30
CA ARG A 154 -17.12 10.97 10.03
C ARG A 154 -17.22 10.06 11.25
N TRP A 155 -16.72 8.83 11.15
CA TRP A 155 -16.78 7.85 12.24
C TRP A 155 -15.74 8.12 13.35
N TYR A 156 -14.53 8.55 12.99
CA TYR A 156 -13.42 8.80 13.92
C TYR A 156 -13.32 10.25 14.43
N GLY A 157 -14.26 11.14 14.06
CA GLY A 157 -14.41 12.47 14.67
C GLY A 157 -13.41 13.54 14.19
N GLY A 158 -13.09 13.60 12.89
CA GLY A 158 -12.37 14.72 12.25
C GLY A 158 -10.87 14.91 12.60
N ALA A 159 -10.49 14.75 13.87
CA ALA A 159 -9.14 15.05 14.37
C ALA A 159 -8.08 13.98 14.10
N LEU A 160 -8.49 12.74 13.77
CA LEU A 160 -7.57 11.62 13.50
C LEU A 160 -7.24 11.46 12.01
N LEU A 161 -8.06 12.03 11.14
CA LEU A 161 -8.00 11.87 9.69
C LEU A 161 -8.26 13.22 9.03
N ASP A 162 -7.50 14.25 9.40
CA ASP A 162 -7.43 15.46 8.59
C ASP A 162 -7.28 15.07 7.11
N THR A 163 -7.87 15.86 6.22
CA THR A 163 -8.12 15.60 4.78
C THR A 163 -6.87 15.24 3.94
N SER A 164 -5.72 15.08 4.57
CA SER A 164 -4.41 14.83 4.01
C SER A 164 -4.14 13.37 3.63
N PHE A 165 -5.00 12.39 3.97
CA PHE A 165 -4.70 11.01 3.57
C PHE A 165 -4.68 10.86 2.02
N PRO A 166 -3.61 10.31 1.43
CA PRO A 166 -3.48 10.27 -0.03
C PRO A 166 -4.40 9.23 -0.69
N ILE A 167 -5.51 9.72 -1.25
CA ILE A 167 -6.49 8.91 -2.00
C ILE A 167 -5.82 8.18 -3.18
N VAL A 168 -4.99 8.90 -3.95
CA VAL A 168 -4.36 8.38 -5.17
C VAL A 168 -3.40 7.21 -4.86
N ILE A 169 -2.59 7.33 -3.81
CA ILE A 169 -1.65 6.28 -3.43
C ILE A 169 -2.41 5.03 -3.01
N SER A 170 -3.49 5.19 -2.26
CA SER A 170 -4.30 4.07 -1.78
C SER A 170 -5.01 3.34 -2.92
N ALA A 171 -5.57 4.09 -3.88
CA ALA A 171 -6.14 3.51 -5.10
C ALA A 171 -5.08 2.75 -5.92
N LEU A 172 -3.87 3.29 -6.03
CA LEU A 172 -2.74 2.62 -6.69
C LEU A 172 -2.34 1.32 -5.99
N VAL A 173 -2.33 1.29 -4.66
CA VAL A 173 -2.01 0.08 -3.89
C VAL A 173 -3.10 -0.99 -4.07
N VAL A 174 -4.37 -0.59 -4.05
CA VAL A 174 -5.50 -1.51 -4.34
C VAL A 174 -5.37 -2.14 -5.73
N GLU A 175 -5.04 -1.35 -6.75
CA GLU A 175 -4.83 -1.89 -8.10
C GLU A 175 -3.62 -2.82 -8.17
N ARG A 176 -2.49 -2.43 -7.58
CA ARG A 176 -1.30 -3.31 -7.56
C ARG A 176 -1.59 -4.62 -6.85
N TRP A 177 -2.34 -4.58 -5.74
CA TRP A 177 -2.81 -5.78 -5.07
C TRP A 177 -3.68 -6.63 -6.01
N TRP A 178 -4.63 -6.03 -6.73
CA TRP A 178 -5.50 -6.77 -7.65
C TRP A 178 -4.75 -7.41 -8.82
N ILE A 179 -3.84 -6.67 -9.44
CA ILE A 179 -3.02 -7.19 -10.55
C ILE A 179 -2.19 -8.38 -10.06
N THR A 180 -1.53 -8.24 -8.90
CA THR A 180 -0.72 -9.32 -8.30
C THR A 180 -1.59 -10.50 -7.90
N HIS A 181 -2.79 -10.25 -7.37
CA HIS A 181 -3.75 -11.28 -7.01
C HIS A 181 -4.15 -12.12 -8.23
N GLN A 182 -4.35 -11.48 -9.39
CA GLN A 182 -4.69 -12.18 -10.62
C GLN A 182 -3.49 -12.91 -11.24
N SER A 183 -2.28 -12.35 -11.15
CA SER A 183 -1.09 -12.94 -11.77
C SER A 183 -0.44 -14.04 -10.94
N GLU A 184 -0.35 -13.86 -9.63
CA GLU A 184 0.46 -14.69 -8.72
C GLU A 184 -0.39 -15.33 -7.61
N GLY A 185 -1.63 -14.89 -7.43
CA GLY A 185 -2.58 -15.45 -6.49
C GLY A 185 -2.72 -14.66 -5.18
N ARG A 186 -3.69 -15.10 -4.36
CA ARG A 186 -4.12 -14.41 -3.14
C ARG A 186 -3.04 -14.28 -2.07
N ILE A 187 -2.32 -15.37 -1.84
CA ILE A 187 -1.32 -15.46 -0.77
C ILE A 187 -0.14 -14.57 -1.12
N GLU A 188 0.32 -14.62 -2.37
CA GLU A 188 1.44 -13.80 -2.82
C GLU A 188 1.10 -12.31 -2.79
N ALA A 189 -0.08 -11.92 -3.27
CA ALA A 189 -0.53 -10.53 -3.20
C ALA A 189 -0.65 -10.01 -1.76
N ALA A 190 -1.09 -10.85 -0.82
CA ALA A 190 -1.16 -10.49 0.60
C ALA A 190 0.23 -10.40 1.24
N SER A 191 1.12 -11.33 0.93
CA SER A 191 2.53 -11.31 1.35
C SER A 191 3.20 -10.03 0.88
N LEU A 192 3.11 -9.72 -0.42
CA LEU A 192 3.70 -8.54 -1.04
C LEU A 192 3.13 -7.23 -0.45
N ALA A 193 1.81 -7.17 -0.22
CA ALA A 193 1.17 -6.02 0.43
C ALA A 193 1.69 -5.81 1.85
N SER A 194 1.75 -6.88 2.66
CA SER A 194 2.24 -6.81 4.03
C SER A 194 3.72 -6.42 4.12
N ALA A 195 4.58 -6.98 3.27
CA ALA A 195 5.98 -6.58 3.14
C ALA A 195 6.13 -5.10 2.78
N THR A 196 5.28 -4.61 1.86
CA THR A 196 5.30 -3.20 1.45
C THR A 196 4.84 -2.26 2.58
N ILE A 197 3.82 -2.65 3.35
CA ILE A 197 3.35 -1.89 4.53
C ILE A 197 4.44 -1.88 5.62
N LEU A 198 5.05 -3.03 5.92
CA LEU A 198 6.12 -3.13 6.90
C LEU A 198 7.31 -2.26 6.52
N LEU A 199 7.73 -2.30 5.26
CA LEU A 199 8.82 -1.45 4.78
C LEU A 199 8.45 0.04 4.86
N ALA A 200 7.21 0.41 4.54
CA ALA A 200 6.74 1.78 4.67
C ALA A 200 6.75 2.28 6.13
N ILE A 201 6.41 1.42 7.10
CA ILE A 201 6.52 1.74 8.53
C ILE A 201 7.99 1.96 8.93
N ILE A 202 8.91 1.09 8.49
CA ILE A 202 10.35 1.24 8.77
C ILE A 202 10.86 2.58 8.22
N ILE A 203 10.51 2.91 6.97
CA ILE A 203 10.87 4.17 6.35
C ILE A 203 10.31 5.34 7.15
N GLN A 204 9.02 5.30 7.52
CA GLN A 204 8.41 6.35 8.34
C GLN A 204 9.20 6.59 9.63
N PHE A 205 9.57 5.54 10.37
CA PHE A 205 10.33 5.70 11.61
C PHE A 205 11.74 6.24 11.35
N ALA A 206 12.41 5.80 10.29
CA ALA A 206 13.71 6.33 9.90
C ALA A 206 13.63 7.83 9.57
N LEU A 207 12.58 8.26 8.88
CA LEU A 207 12.34 9.67 8.55
C LEU A 207 11.89 10.49 9.77
N ALA A 208 11.17 9.88 10.72
CA ALA A 208 10.68 10.49 11.96
C ALA A 208 11.78 10.84 12.97
N GLY A 209 12.96 10.22 12.86
CA GLY A 209 14.04 10.31 13.84
C GLY A 209 14.54 11.73 14.11
N THR A 210 14.74 12.06 15.39
CA THR A 210 15.27 13.37 15.82
C THR A 210 16.68 13.64 15.30
N THR A 211 17.52 12.61 15.19
CA THR A 211 18.88 12.70 14.63
C THR A 211 18.85 13.15 13.17
N LEU A 212 17.97 12.57 12.36
CA LEU A 212 17.84 12.95 10.95
C LEU A 212 17.36 14.39 10.82
N ARG A 213 16.39 14.78 11.64
CA ARG A 213 15.87 16.15 11.68
C ARG A 213 16.96 17.16 12.05
N ALA A 214 17.76 16.87 13.08
CA ALA A 214 18.90 17.71 13.47
C ALA A 214 19.98 17.77 12.38
N ALA A 215 20.23 16.66 11.67
CA ALA A 215 21.17 16.62 10.55
C ALA A 215 20.72 17.50 9.37
N VAL A 216 19.42 17.45 9.00
CA VAL A 216 18.88 18.31 7.93
C VAL A 216 18.85 19.79 8.37
N ALA A 217 18.49 20.06 9.62
CA ALA A 217 18.46 21.43 10.15
C ALA A 217 19.86 22.06 10.20
N SER A 218 20.90 21.27 10.51
CA SER A 218 22.29 21.76 10.52
C SER A 218 22.91 21.86 9.12
N SER A 219 22.59 20.93 8.22
CA SER A 219 23.06 20.99 6.83
C SER A 219 22.03 20.38 5.85
N PRO A 220 21.19 21.23 5.21
CA PRO A 220 20.09 20.78 4.35
C PRO A 220 20.53 19.90 3.17
N TYR A 221 21.72 20.14 2.62
CA TYR A 221 22.21 19.47 1.41
C TYR A 221 22.96 18.16 1.69
N LEU A 222 23.42 17.93 2.91
CA LEU A 222 24.34 16.85 3.24
C LEU A 222 23.62 15.49 3.23
N VAL A 223 22.42 15.42 3.82
CA VAL A 223 21.59 14.21 3.84
C VAL A 223 21.24 13.69 2.44
N PRO A 224 20.65 14.50 1.53
CA PRO A 224 20.34 14.01 0.19
C PRO A 224 21.59 13.65 -0.61
N LEU A 225 22.72 14.35 -0.43
CA LEU A 225 23.97 14.00 -1.10
C LEU A 225 24.50 12.63 -0.66
N ILE A 226 24.52 12.35 0.65
CA ILE A 226 24.89 11.03 1.17
C ILE A 226 23.94 9.96 0.63
N ALA A 227 22.63 10.23 0.59
CA ALA A 227 21.66 9.29 0.07
C ALA A 227 21.91 8.98 -1.42
N ILE A 228 22.23 9.98 -2.24
CA ILE A 228 22.58 9.78 -3.65
C ILE A 228 23.83 8.91 -3.79
N ILE A 229 24.89 9.19 -3.03
CA ILE A 229 26.12 8.39 -3.07
C ILE A 229 25.83 6.95 -2.63
N ALA A 230 25.06 6.77 -1.55
CA ALA A 230 24.66 5.45 -1.08
C ALA A 230 23.84 4.71 -2.14
N ALA A 231 22.88 5.37 -2.80
CA ALA A 231 22.10 4.76 -3.88
C ALA A 231 23.00 4.31 -5.05
N LEU A 232 23.98 5.14 -5.44
CA LEU A 232 24.94 4.79 -6.49
C LEU A 232 25.80 3.58 -6.09
N LEU A 233 26.28 3.51 -4.86
CA LEU A 233 27.03 2.37 -4.36
C LEU A 233 26.18 1.08 -4.32
N LEU A 234 24.96 1.18 -3.78
CA LEU A 234 24.03 0.05 -3.71
C LEU A 234 23.62 -0.46 -5.10
N SER A 235 23.41 0.43 -6.06
CA SER A 235 23.07 0.05 -7.44
C SER A 235 24.18 -0.76 -8.14
N ARG A 236 25.42 -0.68 -7.66
CA ARG A 236 26.55 -1.47 -8.16
C ARG A 236 26.76 -2.78 -7.39
N TYR A 237 26.00 -3.01 -6.33
CA TYR A 237 26.16 -4.20 -5.50
C TYR A 237 25.73 -5.45 -6.27
N ARG A 238 26.64 -6.43 -6.36
CA ARG A 238 26.42 -7.75 -6.99
C ARG A 238 26.47 -8.92 -5.99
N GLY A 239 26.45 -8.63 -4.68
CA GLY A 239 26.51 -9.67 -3.66
C GLY A 239 25.21 -10.50 -3.60
N LEU A 240 25.30 -11.65 -2.93
CA LEU A 240 24.15 -12.52 -2.64
C LEU A 240 23.18 -11.81 -1.69
N ARG A 241 21.88 -12.00 -1.91
CA ARG A 241 20.85 -11.45 -1.01
C ARG A 241 20.89 -12.18 0.33
N LEU A 242 20.63 -11.47 1.44
CA LEU A 242 20.61 -12.08 2.77
C LEU A 242 19.60 -13.24 2.86
N THR A 243 18.47 -13.13 2.16
CA THR A 243 17.48 -14.21 2.05
C THR A 243 17.98 -15.44 1.30
N GLU A 244 18.97 -15.29 0.41
CA GLU A 244 19.55 -16.39 -0.36
C GLU A 244 20.63 -17.15 0.42
N LEU A 245 21.31 -16.51 1.39
CA LEU A 245 22.35 -17.16 2.21
C LEU A 245 21.82 -18.42 2.91
N ASN A 246 20.59 -18.37 3.43
CA ASN A 246 19.99 -19.51 4.12
C ASN A 246 19.75 -20.70 3.16
N ARG A 247 19.39 -20.44 1.90
CA ARG A 247 19.12 -21.48 0.91
C ARG A 247 20.40 -22.09 0.33
N PHE A 248 21.49 -21.33 0.23
CA PHE A 248 22.78 -21.89 -0.21
C PHE A 248 23.44 -22.75 0.86
N THR A 249 23.23 -22.43 2.14
CA THR A 249 23.78 -23.23 3.25
C THR A 249 23.20 -24.64 3.23
N THR A 250 21.89 -24.80 2.99
CA THR A 250 21.25 -26.12 2.93
C THR A 250 21.73 -26.96 1.75
N VAL A 251 21.97 -26.37 0.58
CA VAL A 251 22.47 -27.10 -0.60
C VAL A 251 23.92 -27.57 -0.39
N LEU A 252 24.76 -26.76 0.28
CA LEU A 252 26.15 -27.13 0.59
C LEU A 252 26.25 -28.25 1.64
N GLU A 253 25.25 -28.37 2.51
CA GLU A 253 25.17 -29.46 3.50
C GLU A 253 24.71 -30.78 2.86
N GLU A 254 23.78 -30.75 1.90
CA GLU A 254 23.35 -31.94 1.16
C GLU A 254 24.48 -32.54 0.29
N ASP A 255 25.25 -31.70 -0.40
CA ASP A 255 26.36 -32.15 -1.26
C ASP A 255 27.49 -32.81 -0.43
N ARG A 256 27.76 -32.27 0.77
CA ARG A 256 28.71 -32.88 1.73
C ARG A 256 28.21 -34.18 2.34
N GLY A 257 26.89 -34.37 2.43
CA GLY A 257 26.28 -35.63 2.85
C GLY A 257 26.37 -36.71 1.77
N SER A 258 26.19 -36.35 0.49
CA SER A 258 26.26 -37.28 -0.64
C SER A 258 27.69 -37.70 -0.99
N ALA A 259 28.70 -36.86 -0.72
CA ALA A 259 30.11 -37.20 -0.94
C ALA A 259 30.70 -38.14 0.14
N ARG A 260 29.92 -38.48 1.18
CA ARG A 260 30.34 -39.27 2.34
C ARG A 260 29.74 -40.68 2.38
N ASN A 261 28.87 -41.01 1.42
CA ASN A 261 28.31 -42.35 1.15
C ASN A 261 28.87 -42.87 -0.18
#